data_AF-A0A6V8MI73-F1
#
_entry.id   AF-A0A6V8MI73-F1
#
_cell.length_a   1.000
_cell.length_b   1.000
_cell.length_c   1.000
_cell.angle_alpha   90.00
_cell.angle_beta   90.00
_cell.angle_gamma   90.00
#
_symmetry.space_group_name_H-M   'P 1'
#
loop_
_entity.id
_entity.type
_entity.pdbx_description
1 polymer ?
#
loop_
_entity_poly.entity_id
_entity_poly.type
_entity_poly.pdbx_seq_one_letter_code
_entity_poly.pdbx_strand_id
1 'polypeptide(L)'
;MNLKKLLLVAAALVAVVLFFYLDLGRFLTLSSLKANRQWLIDYYGSHGAITVAAFMAIYILQTALSLPGAAVLSLAAGAIFGSLWGTLYAVLAATLGATLAFLVTRYLLRDLVAARFGGRLEGLNRELESRGLNYLLFLRLVPLFPFFLINLAAGLTRLPLRNFVLGTFIGIIPGGFVFVNAGASLAGISSLRDVASPRVLGSFALLGLFALIPVFYGKLKSRGGNPPGSHSH
;
A
#
# COMPACT_ATOMS: atom_id res chain seq x y z
N MET A 1 21.50 16.07 10.54
CA MET A 1 20.76 14.80 10.73
C MET A 1 21.50 13.97 11.77
N ASN A 2 20.84 13.37 12.77
CA ASN A 2 21.52 12.56 13.80
C ASN A 2 22.15 11.30 13.17
N LEU A 3 23.34 10.87 13.62
CA LEU A 3 24.06 9.70 13.14
C LEU A 3 23.18 8.45 13.01
N LYS A 4 22.29 8.20 13.98
CA LYS A 4 21.35 7.05 13.93
C LYS A 4 20.42 7.10 12.71
N LYS A 5 19.90 8.30 12.38
CA LYS A 5 19.06 8.50 11.19
C LYS A 5 19.87 8.30 9.92
N LEU A 6 21.13 8.74 9.90
CA LEU A 6 22.03 8.54 8.76
C LEU A 6 22.32 7.06 8.51
N LEU A 7 22.62 6.29 9.57
CA LEU A 7 22.84 4.85 9.48
C LEU A 7 21.61 4.10 8.97
N LEU A 8 20.39 4.49 9.40
CA LEU A 8 19.16 3.89 8.90
C LEU A 8 18.93 4.16 7.41
N VAL A 9 19.15 5.41 6.95
CA VAL A 9 19.05 5.75 5.53
C VAL A 9 20.10 4.99 4.73
N ALA A 10 21.34 4.95 5.21
CA ALA A 10 22.42 4.22 4.55
C ALA A 10 22.11 2.72 4.44
N ALA A 11 21.62 2.10 5.52
CA ALA A 11 21.23 0.69 5.51
C ALA A 11 20.09 0.41 4.52
N ALA A 12 19.07 1.27 4.45
CA ALA A 12 17.98 1.14 3.49
C ALA A 12 18.49 1.28 2.04
N LEU A 13 19.37 2.25 1.77
CA LEU A 13 19.99 2.43 0.45
C LEU A 13 20.84 1.23 0.06
N VAL A 14 21.67 0.72 0.98
CA VAL A 14 22.48 -0.49 0.75
C VAL A 14 21.58 -1.69 0.44
N ALA A 15 20.47 -1.88 1.19
CA ALA A 15 19.53 -2.96 0.91
C ALA A 15 18.90 -2.84 -0.49
N VAL A 16 18.54 -1.63 -0.93
CA VAL A 16 18.02 -1.39 -2.28
C VAL A 16 19.09 -1.65 -3.34
N VAL A 17 20.32 -1.16 -3.14
CA VAL A 17 21.43 -1.41 -4.07
C VAL A 17 21.73 -2.90 -4.18
N LEU A 18 21.78 -3.62 -3.06
CA LEU A 18 21.98 -5.07 -3.04
C LEU A 18 20.85 -5.81 -3.76
N PHE A 19 19.60 -5.38 -3.62
CA PHE A 19 18.47 -5.98 -4.34
C PHE A 19 18.66 -5.94 -5.86
N PHE A 20 19.10 -4.79 -6.39
CA PHE A 20 19.35 -4.63 -7.83
C PHE A 20 20.67 -5.28 -8.27
N TYR A 21 21.73 -5.15 -7.47
CA TYR A 21 23.04 -5.74 -7.76
C TYR A 21 22.99 -7.28 -7.81
N LEU A 22 22.25 -7.90 -6.89
CA LEU A 22 22.06 -9.35 -6.85
C LEU A 22 20.95 -9.85 -7.78
N ASP A 23 20.34 -8.95 -8.57
CA ASP A 23 19.22 -9.24 -9.47
C ASP A 23 18.09 -10.03 -8.80
N LEU A 24 17.74 -9.67 -7.57
CA LEU A 24 16.69 -10.36 -6.80
C LEU A 24 15.31 -10.21 -7.45
N GLY A 25 15.14 -9.21 -8.31
CA GLY A 25 13.93 -9.00 -9.11
C GLY A 25 13.58 -10.19 -10.00
N ARG A 26 14.55 -11.01 -10.45
CA ARG A 26 14.31 -12.21 -11.25
C ARG A 26 13.43 -13.24 -10.55
N PHE A 27 13.47 -13.28 -9.21
CA PHE A 27 12.63 -14.18 -8.41
C PHE A 27 11.21 -13.63 -8.24
N LEU A 28 11.02 -12.32 -8.37
CA LEU A 28 9.73 -11.64 -8.24
C LEU A 28 9.06 -11.45 -9.61
N THR A 29 9.09 -12.49 -10.45
CA THR A 29 8.40 -12.52 -11.75
C THR A 29 7.32 -13.61 -11.78
N LEU A 30 6.31 -13.42 -12.63
CA LEU A 30 5.25 -14.42 -12.80
C LEU A 30 5.81 -15.76 -13.30
N SER A 31 6.78 -15.73 -14.21
CA SER A 31 7.43 -16.92 -14.75
C SER A 31 8.17 -17.71 -13.67
N SER A 32 8.96 -17.02 -12.83
CA SER A 32 9.66 -17.65 -11.69
C SER A 32 8.68 -18.23 -10.67
N LEU A 33 7.60 -17.49 -10.35
CA LEU A 33 6.56 -18.00 -9.46
C LEU A 33 5.91 -19.28 -10.01
N LYS A 34 5.57 -19.30 -11.30
CA LYS A 34 5.00 -20.49 -11.95
C LYS A 34 5.97 -21.67 -11.95
N ALA A 35 7.22 -21.44 -12.31
CA ALA A 35 8.25 -22.48 -12.36
C ALA A 35 8.50 -23.13 -11.00
N ASN A 36 8.40 -22.36 -9.91
CA ASN A 36 8.68 -22.84 -8.55
C ASN A 36 7.41 -23.14 -7.74
N ARG A 37 6.21 -23.04 -8.33
CA ARG A 37 4.94 -23.15 -7.62
C ARG A 37 4.83 -24.45 -6.83
N GLN A 38 5.11 -25.58 -7.47
CA GLN A 38 4.96 -26.90 -6.84
C GLN A 38 5.90 -27.04 -5.64
N TRP A 39 7.17 -26.68 -5.82
CA TRP A 39 8.16 -26.68 -4.75
C TRP A 39 7.75 -25.81 -3.56
N LEU A 40 7.19 -24.62 -3.80
CA LEU A 40 6.71 -23.73 -2.74
C LEU A 40 5.55 -24.33 -1.94
N ILE A 41 4.63 -25.05 -2.62
CA ILE A 41 3.49 -25.73 -1.98
C ILE A 41 3.99 -26.91 -1.14
N ASP A 42 4.90 -27.73 -1.68
CA ASP A 42 5.46 -28.89 -0.98
C ASP A 42 6.28 -28.44 0.25
N TYR A 43 7.04 -27.35 0.11
CA TYR A 43 7.78 -26.75 1.22
C TYR A 43 6.83 -26.18 2.28
N TYR A 44 5.74 -25.53 1.89
CA TYR A 44 4.71 -25.08 2.84
C TYR A 44 4.06 -26.25 3.59
N GLY A 45 3.79 -27.37 2.90
CA GLY A 45 3.22 -28.58 3.52
C GLY A 45 4.12 -29.20 4.60
N SER A 46 5.44 -29.04 4.50
CA SER A 46 6.42 -29.55 5.47
C SER A 46 6.89 -28.49 6.49
N HIS A 47 6.83 -27.20 6.16
CA HIS A 47 7.40 -26.10 6.94
C HIS A 47 6.45 -24.89 7.02
N GLY A 48 5.19 -25.11 7.38
CA GLY A 48 4.12 -24.11 7.31
C GLY A 48 4.46 -22.78 8.00
N ALA A 49 4.82 -22.81 9.29
CA ALA A 49 5.08 -21.60 10.07
C ALA A 49 6.29 -20.79 9.54
N ILE A 50 7.37 -21.48 9.17
CA ILE A 50 8.58 -20.86 8.62
C ILE A 50 8.27 -20.22 7.27
N THR A 51 7.49 -20.89 6.43
CA THR A 51 7.10 -20.38 5.10
C THR A 51 6.27 -19.10 5.23
N VAL A 52 5.29 -19.08 6.15
CA VAL A 52 4.49 -17.88 6.43
C VAL A 52 5.38 -16.75 6.95
N ALA A 53 6.24 -17.02 7.92
CA ALA A 53 7.14 -16.00 8.48
C ALA A 53 8.10 -15.42 7.43
N ALA A 54 8.70 -16.27 6.59
CA ALA A 54 9.58 -15.85 5.50
C ALA A 54 8.83 -15.02 4.45
N PHE A 55 7.65 -15.47 4.03
CA PHE A 55 6.79 -14.72 3.11
C PHE A 55 6.46 -13.33 3.65
N MET A 56 5.98 -13.27 4.90
CA MET A 56 5.64 -12.01 5.57
C MET A 56 6.85 -11.08 5.64
N ALA A 57 8.03 -11.59 6.03
CA ALA A 57 9.26 -10.80 6.10
C ALA A 57 9.66 -10.23 4.73
N ILE A 58 9.65 -11.05 3.68
CA ILE A 58 9.96 -10.63 2.31
C ILE A 58 9.00 -9.53 1.85
N TYR A 59 7.70 -9.71 2.06
CA TYR A 59 6.70 -8.73 1.61
C TYR A 59 6.74 -7.43 2.43
N ILE A 60 6.95 -7.53 3.75
CA ILE A 60 7.18 -6.36 4.60
C ILE A 60 8.39 -5.57 4.10
N LEU A 61 9.54 -6.23 3.86
CA LEU A 61 10.76 -5.59 3.39
C LEU A 61 10.60 -4.99 1.99
N GLN A 62 10.02 -5.75 1.05
CA GLN A 62 9.71 -5.27 -0.30
C GLN A 62 8.87 -3.99 -0.24
N THR A 63 7.83 -3.98 0.58
CA THR A 63 6.92 -2.83 0.71
C THR A 63 7.58 -1.66 1.44
N ALA A 64 8.30 -1.92 2.53
CA ALA A 64 8.98 -0.88 3.32
C ALA A 64 10.06 -0.16 2.51
N LEU A 65 10.80 -0.90 1.69
CA LEU A 65 11.84 -0.38 0.80
C LEU A 65 11.28 0.11 -0.55
N SER A 66 9.97 -0.01 -0.78
CA SER A 66 9.29 0.39 -2.01
C SER A 66 9.87 -0.27 -3.28
N LEU A 67 10.30 -1.54 -3.15
CA LEU A 67 10.86 -2.34 -4.23
C LEU A 67 9.77 -2.82 -5.19
N PRO A 68 10.09 -3.13 -6.46
CA PRO A 68 9.13 -3.77 -7.38
C PRO A 68 8.79 -5.20 -6.91
N GLY A 69 7.63 -5.73 -7.34
CA GLY A 69 7.27 -7.13 -7.14
C GLY A 69 6.05 -7.41 -6.25
N ALA A 70 5.42 -6.40 -5.66
CA ALA A 70 4.23 -6.56 -4.79
C ALA A 70 3.09 -7.37 -5.45
N ALA A 71 2.82 -7.15 -6.74
CA ALA A 71 1.78 -7.90 -7.47
C ALA A 71 2.11 -9.41 -7.54
N VAL A 72 3.37 -9.75 -7.77
CA VAL A 72 3.82 -11.15 -7.82
C VAL A 72 3.81 -11.77 -6.42
N LEU A 73 4.15 -11.02 -5.37
CA LEU A 73 4.03 -11.49 -3.99
C LEU A 73 2.56 -11.76 -3.59
N SER A 74 1.63 -10.91 -4.02
CA SER A 74 0.19 -11.17 -3.81
C SER A 74 -0.28 -12.42 -4.56
N LEU A 75 0.16 -12.63 -5.80
CA LEU A 75 -0.11 -13.86 -6.55
C LEU A 75 0.50 -15.09 -5.86
N ALA A 76 1.73 -14.97 -5.35
CA ALA A 76 2.41 -16.03 -4.61
C ALA A 76 1.64 -16.39 -3.34
N ALA A 77 1.13 -15.40 -2.62
CA ALA A 77 0.32 -15.64 -1.42
C ALA A 77 -0.90 -16.52 -1.74
N GLY A 78 -1.57 -16.26 -2.86
CA GLY A 78 -2.69 -17.07 -3.32
C GLY A 78 -2.28 -18.46 -3.77
N ALA A 79 -1.17 -18.57 -4.50
CA ALA A 79 -0.67 -19.83 -5.04
C ALA A 79 -0.22 -20.80 -3.94
N ILE A 80 0.32 -20.29 -2.82
CA ILE A 80 0.87 -21.08 -1.72
C ILE A 80 -0.17 -21.31 -0.61
N PHE A 81 -0.86 -20.25 -0.18
CA PHE A 81 -1.72 -20.27 1.01
C PHE A 81 -3.22 -20.31 0.68
N GLY A 82 -3.59 -20.24 -0.60
CA GLY A 82 -4.98 -20.11 -1.04
C GLY A 82 -5.55 -18.71 -0.87
N SER A 83 -6.77 -18.50 -1.35
CA SER A 83 -7.38 -17.16 -1.45
C SER A 83 -7.58 -16.47 -0.10
N LEU A 84 -8.09 -17.18 0.91
CA LEU A 84 -8.45 -16.57 2.19
C LEU A 84 -7.21 -16.24 3.03
N TRP A 85 -6.39 -17.26 3.34
CA TRP A 85 -5.18 -17.10 4.14
C TRP A 85 -4.11 -16.28 3.42
N GLY A 86 -3.96 -16.47 2.11
CA GLY A 86 -3.08 -15.64 1.29
C GLY A 86 -3.44 -14.17 1.33
N THR A 87 -4.74 -13.84 1.36
CA THR A 87 -5.20 -12.44 1.47
C THR A 87 -4.87 -11.88 2.84
N LEU A 88 -5.15 -12.64 3.90
CA LEU A 88 -4.83 -12.20 5.25
C LEU A 88 -3.32 -11.91 5.41
N TYR A 89 -2.46 -12.85 4.99
CA TYR A 89 -1.01 -12.67 5.08
C TYR A 89 -0.51 -11.52 4.21
N ALA A 90 -0.96 -11.43 2.95
CA ALA A 90 -0.57 -10.34 2.05
C ALA A 90 -0.98 -8.97 2.60
N VAL A 91 -2.22 -8.82 3.07
CA VAL A 91 -2.74 -7.57 3.62
C VAL A 91 -1.99 -7.17 4.89
N LEU A 92 -1.72 -8.10 5.79
CA LEU A 92 -0.96 -7.83 7.01
C LEU A 92 0.47 -7.41 6.69
N ALA A 93 1.17 -8.16 5.81
CA ALA A 93 2.54 -7.86 5.43
C ALA A 93 2.66 -6.50 4.72
N ALA A 94 1.79 -6.24 3.73
CA ALA A 94 1.76 -4.98 3.01
C ALA A 94 1.42 -3.80 3.93
N THR A 95 0.51 -3.98 4.90
CA THR A 95 0.17 -2.94 5.88
C THR A 95 1.36 -2.64 6.78
N LEU A 96 2.04 -3.66 7.31
CA LEU A 96 3.23 -3.49 8.15
C LEU A 96 4.37 -2.82 7.37
N GLY A 97 4.66 -3.27 6.15
CA GLY A 97 5.67 -2.65 5.30
C GLY A 97 5.32 -1.20 4.92
N ALA A 98 4.05 -0.92 4.59
CA ALA A 98 3.59 0.45 4.32
C ALA A 98 3.73 1.34 5.56
N THR A 99 3.49 0.79 6.74
CA THR A 99 3.67 1.47 8.02
C THR A 99 5.14 1.83 8.25
N LEU A 100 6.06 0.91 7.99
CA LEU A 100 7.49 1.21 8.05
C LEU A 100 7.90 2.32 7.06
N ALA A 101 7.45 2.24 5.80
CA ALA A 101 7.71 3.29 4.80
C ALA A 101 7.15 4.67 5.23
N PHE A 102 5.95 4.69 5.80
CA PHE A 102 5.34 5.89 6.37
C PHE A 102 6.18 6.47 7.51
N LEU A 103 6.63 5.63 8.46
CA LEU A 103 7.41 6.07 9.61
C LEU A 103 8.80 6.58 9.20
N VAL A 104 9.46 5.88 8.28
CA VAL A 104 10.72 6.33 7.68
C VAL A 104 10.55 7.72 7.08
N THR A 105 9.49 7.91 6.30
CA THR A 105 9.19 9.22 5.71
C THR A 105 8.92 10.29 6.79
N ARG A 106 8.06 9.97 7.76
CA ARG A 106 7.61 10.88 8.82
C ARG A 106 8.76 11.39 9.69
N TYR A 107 9.73 10.53 10.01
CA TYR A 107 10.79 10.86 10.96
C TYR A 107 12.14 11.18 10.32
N LEU A 108 12.41 10.71 9.09
CA LEU A 108 13.69 10.95 8.42
C LEU A 108 13.59 11.97 7.28
N LEU A 109 12.48 11.99 6.53
CA LEU A 109 12.38 12.82 5.32
C LEU A 109 11.53 14.08 5.50
N ARG A 110 10.57 14.08 6.44
CA ARG A 110 9.60 15.17 6.58
C ARG A 110 10.23 16.55 6.75
N ASP A 111 11.22 16.70 7.62
CA ASP A 111 11.85 18.00 7.89
C ASP A 111 12.60 18.53 6.65
N LEU A 112 13.31 17.64 5.94
CA LEU A 112 14.03 17.96 4.72
C LEU A 112 13.08 18.42 3.60
N VAL A 113 11.96 17.72 3.43
CA VAL A 113 10.97 18.03 2.40
C VAL A 113 10.17 19.28 2.78
N ALA A 114 9.83 19.46 4.05
CA ALA A 114 9.10 20.64 4.53
C ALA A 114 9.89 21.93 4.33
N ALA A 115 11.21 21.90 4.51
CA ALA A 115 12.07 23.06 4.26
C ALA A 115 12.03 23.54 2.79
N ARG A 116 11.77 22.64 1.83
CA ARG A 116 11.77 22.96 0.40
C ARG A 116 10.36 23.08 -0.21
N PHE A 117 9.37 22.39 0.36
CA PHE A 117 8.03 22.22 -0.22
C PHE A 117 6.89 22.48 0.78
N GLY A 118 7.14 23.16 1.90
CA GLY A 118 6.17 23.39 2.97
C GLY A 118 4.81 23.91 2.52
N GLY A 119 4.77 24.86 1.57
CA GLY A 119 3.50 25.39 1.04
C GLY A 119 2.61 24.34 0.36
N ARG A 120 3.20 23.39 -0.39
CA ARG A 120 2.45 22.29 -1.01
C ARG A 120 1.98 21.27 0.02
N LEU A 121 2.82 20.99 1.02
CA LEU A 121 2.45 20.10 2.14
C LEU A 121 1.28 20.66 2.95
N GLU A 122 1.20 21.97 3.11
CA GLU A 122 0.09 22.61 3.84
C GLU A 122 -1.23 22.55 3.07
N GLY A 123 -1.21 22.57 1.74
CA GLY A 123 -2.39 22.27 0.91
C GLY A 123 -2.89 20.83 1.15
N LEU A 124 -1.97 19.85 1.08
CA LEU A 124 -2.27 18.44 1.37
C LEU A 124 -2.80 18.23 2.81
N ASN A 125 -2.20 18.90 3.80
CA ASN A 125 -2.65 18.82 5.20
C ASN A 125 -4.09 19.32 5.36
N ARG A 126 -4.43 20.45 4.73
CA ARG A 126 -5.80 21.01 4.74
C ARG A 126 -6.83 20.06 4.13
N GLU A 127 -6.48 19.35 3.05
CA GLU A 127 -7.37 18.35 2.47
C GLU A 127 -7.61 17.15 3.42
N LEU A 128 -6.61 16.80 4.22
CA LEU A 128 -6.66 15.65 5.13
C LEU A 128 -7.22 15.97 6.53
N GLU A 129 -7.39 17.24 6.87
CA GLU A 129 -7.57 17.76 8.25
C GLU A 129 -8.80 17.24 9.00
N SER A 130 -9.80 16.70 8.31
CA SER A 130 -10.97 16.04 8.94
C SER A 130 -11.41 14.75 8.26
N ARG A 131 -10.85 14.44 7.08
CA ARG A 131 -11.34 13.35 6.21
C ARG A 131 -10.21 12.45 5.71
N GLY A 132 -9.04 12.54 6.34
CA GLY A 132 -7.84 11.83 5.90
C GLY A 132 -8.00 10.31 5.79
N LEU A 133 -8.86 9.68 6.61
CA LEU A 133 -9.18 8.26 6.47
C LEU A 133 -9.93 7.96 5.17
N ASN A 134 -10.97 8.74 4.83
CA ASN A 134 -11.78 8.54 3.64
C ASN A 134 -10.99 8.81 2.36
N TYR A 135 -10.16 9.87 2.35
CA TYR A 135 -9.24 10.12 1.24
C TYR A 135 -8.21 9.02 1.10
N LEU A 136 -7.64 8.52 2.19
CA LEU A 136 -6.72 7.39 2.12
C LEU A 136 -7.40 6.13 1.57
N LEU A 137 -8.61 5.81 2.03
CA LEU A 137 -9.38 4.68 1.50
C LEU A 137 -9.62 4.82 0.00
N PHE A 138 -10.03 6.01 -0.46
CA PHE A 138 -10.16 6.30 -1.89
C PHE A 138 -8.84 6.04 -2.64
N LEU A 139 -7.72 6.58 -2.15
CA LEU A 139 -6.42 6.41 -2.78
C LEU A 139 -5.93 4.95 -2.80
N ARG A 140 -6.32 4.14 -1.81
CA ARG A 140 -5.97 2.71 -1.75
C ARG A 140 -6.83 1.85 -2.66
N LEU A 141 -8.11 2.20 -2.79
CA LEU A 141 -9.05 1.49 -3.64
C LEU A 141 -8.82 1.84 -5.11
N VAL A 142 -8.66 3.12 -5.44
CA VAL A 142 -8.49 3.55 -6.83
C VAL A 142 -7.02 3.39 -7.25
N PRO A 143 -6.71 2.55 -8.24
CA PRO A 143 -5.35 2.27 -8.70
C PRO A 143 -4.80 3.39 -9.60
N LEU A 144 -5.05 4.66 -9.25
CA LEU A 144 -4.54 5.85 -9.94
C LEU A 144 -3.08 6.13 -9.60
N PHE A 145 -2.70 5.88 -8.35
CA PHE A 145 -1.38 6.24 -7.83
C PHE A 145 -0.60 5.00 -7.40
N PRO A 146 0.71 4.95 -7.68
CA PRO A 146 1.60 3.93 -7.14
C PRO A 146 1.52 3.82 -5.62
N PHE A 147 1.51 2.59 -5.12
CA PHE A 147 1.36 2.29 -3.68
C PHE A 147 2.40 3.00 -2.80
N PHE A 148 3.65 3.07 -3.26
CA PHE A 148 4.74 3.71 -2.53
C PHE A 148 4.58 5.25 -2.45
N LEU A 149 4.01 5.88 -3.48
CA LEU A 149 3.77 7.33 -3.48
C LEU A 149 2.74 7.71 -2.43
N ILE A 150 1.69 6.88 -2.25
CA ILE A 150 0.69 7.09 -1.20
C ILE A 150 1.35 6.99 0.18
N ASN A 151 2.25 6.01 0.40
CA ASN A 151 2.97 5.83 1.66
C ASN A 151 3.85 7.05 1.99
N LEU A 152 4.60 7.52 0.98
CA LEU A 152 5.46 8.70 1.10
C LEU A 152 4.63 9.96 1.37
N ALA A 153 3.60 10.24 0.56
CA ALA A 153 2.74 11.41 0.74
C ALA A 153 2.08 11.41 2.12
N ALA A 154 1.50 10.28 2.55
CA ALA A 154 0.92 10.15 3.88
C ALA A 154 1.97 10.38 4.98
N GLY A 155 3.19 9.88 4.81
CA GLY A 155 4.29 10.09 5.75
C GLY A 155 4.73 11.54 5.88
N LEU A 156 4.59 12.36 4.84
CA LEU A 156 4.95 13.79 4.86
C LEU A 156 3.87 14.69 5.50
N THR A 157 2.62 14.25 5.48
CA THR A 157 1.46 15.02 5.97
C THR A 157 1.29 14.93 7.50
N ARG A 158 0.23 15.53 8.03
CA ARG A 158 -0.19 15.43 9.45
C ARG A 158 -1.12 14.23 9.71
N LEU A 159 -1.34 13.35 8.73
CA LEU A 159 -2.22 12.19 8.90
C LEU A 159 -1.78 11.34 10.11
N PRO A 160 -2.68 11.00 11.05
CA PRO A 160 -2.35 10.14 12.19
C PRO A 160 -1.97 8.73 11.74
N LEU A 161 -0.97 8.12 12.42
CA LEU A 161 -0.53 6.75 12.14
C LEU A 161 -1.68 5.75 12.19
N ARG A 162 -2.57 5.85 13.19
CA ARG A 162 -3.74 4.98 13.33
C ARG A 162 -4.64 5.02 12.11
N ASN A 163 -4.93 6.23 11.59
CA ASN A 163 -5.76 6.38 10.40
C ASN A 163 -5.06 5.82 9.16
N PHE A 164 -3.74 5.98 9.08
CA PHE A 164 -2.94 5.39 8.00
C PHE A 164 -2.99 3.86 8.02
N VAL A 165 -2.77 3.24 9.18
CA VAL A 165 -2.77 1.78 9.35
C VAL A 165 -4.15 1.21 9.04
N LEU A 166 -5.22 1.76 9.65
CA LEU A 166 -6.58 1.27 9.43
C LEU A 166 -7.05 1.48 7.99
N GLY A 167 -6.81 2.67 7.43
CA GLY A 167 -7.19 2.97 6.05
C GLY A 167 -6.42 2.14 5.04
N THR A 168 -5.15 1.83 5.31
CA THR A 168 -4.36 0.92 4.46
C THR A 168 -4.85 -0.52 4.60
N PHE A 169 -4.98 -1.03 5.84
CA PHE A 169 -5.43 -2.40 6.09
C PHE A 169 -6.77 -2.69 5.42
N ILE A 170 -7.76 -1.82 5.59
CA ILE A 170 -9.09 -1.98 4.99
C ILE A 170 -9.06 -1.71 3.48
N GLY A 171 -8.42 -0.61 3.07
CA GLY A 171 -8.46 -0.14 1.69
C GLY A 171 -7.78 -1.06 0.68
N ILE A 172 -6.79 -1.86 1.12
CA ILE A 172 -6.09 -2.79 0.22
C ILE A 172 -6.73 -4.16 0.13
N ILE A 173 -7.70 -4.51 1.01
CA ILE A 173 -8.32 -5.85 1.00
C ILE A 173 -8.95 -6.18 -0.36
N PRO A 174 -9.80 -5.33 -0.97
CA PRO A 174 -10.43 -5.68 -2.25
C PRO A 174 -9.41 -5.89 -3.37
N GLY A 175 -8.44 -4.97 -3.48
CA GLY A 175 -7.33 -5.06 -4.44
C GLY A 175 -6.47 -6.30 -4.23
N GLY A 176 -6.01 -6.49 -3.00
CA GLY A 176 -5.19 -7.62 -2.58
C GLY A 176 -5.91 -8.95 -2.84
N PHE A 177 -7.18 -9.06 -2.46
CA PHE A 177 -7.97 -10.27 -2.67
C PHE A 177 -8.06 -10.65 -4.14
N VAL A 178 -8.24 -9.70 -5.07
CA VAL A 178 -8.29 -10.03 -6.50
C VAL A 178 -6.98 -10.64 -6.99
N PHE A 179 -5.83 -10.06 -6.62
CA PHE A 179 -4.53 -10.61 -6.98
C PHE A 179 -4.26 -11.95 -6.31
N VAL A 180 -4.58 -12.10 -5.02
CA VAL A 180 -4.39 -13.37 -4.30
C VAL A 180 -5.33 -14.45 -4.86
N ASN A 181 -6.60 -14.14 -5.09
CA ASN A 181 -7.56 -15.08 -5.66
C ASN A 181 -7.14 -15.55 -7.05
N ALA A 182 -6.65 -14.64 -7.89
CA ALA A 182 -6.05 -14.99 -9.17
C ALA A 182 -4.86 -15.93 -8.96
N GLY A 183 -3.99 -15.65 -7.99
CA GLY A 183 -2.85 -16.49 -7.62
C GLY A 183 -3.24 -17.90 -7.17
N ALA A 184 -4.37 -18.08 -6.48
CA ALA A 184 -4.89 -19.40 -6.14
C ALA A 184 -5.23 -20.22 -7.42
N SER A 185 -5.58 -19.54 -8.51
CA SER A 185 -5.83 -20.09 -9.84
C SER A 185 -4.66 -19.85 -10.82
N LEU A 186 -3.41 -19.87 -10.33
CA LEU A 186 -2.22 -19.42 -11.07
C LEU A 186 -2.05 -20.02 -12.47
N ALA A 187 -2.52 -21.26 -12.68
CA ALA A 187 -2.42 -21.96 -13.96
C ALA A 187 -3.14 -21.22 -15.12
N GLY A 188 -4.21 -20.47 -14.81
CA GLY A 188 -4.98 -19.72 -15.80
C GLY A 188 -4.46 -18.31 -16.14
N ILE A 189 -3.40 -17.83 -15.48
CA ILE A 189 -2.91 -16.45 -15.65
C ILE A 189 -1.79 -16.43 -16.68
N SER A 190 -1.95 -15.75 -17.81
CA SER A 190 -0.86 -15.60 -18.79
C SER A 190 -0.03 -14.34 -18.56
N SER A 191 -0.67 -13.28 -18.05
CA SER A 191 -0.03 -12.01 -17.77
C SER A 191 -0.61 -11.31 -16.53
N LEU A 192 0.15 -10.38 -15.92
CA LEU A 192 -0.37 -9.53 -14.84
C LEU A 192 -1.52 -8.62 -15.31
N ARG A 193 -1.61 -8.33 -16.61
CA ARG A 193 -2.70 -7.51 -17.19
C ARG A 193 -4.04 -8.24 -17.19
N ASP A 194 -4.02 -9.57 -17.21
CA ASP A 194 -5.23 -10.39 -17.18
C ASP A 194 -5.96 -10.21 -15.84
N VAL A 195 -5.17 -10.08 -14.75
CA VAL A 195 -5.67 -9.83 -13.40
C VAL A 195 -6.10 -8.37 -13.24
N ALA A 196 -5.30 -7.43 -13.76
CA ALA A 196 -5.58 -6.00 -13.73
C ALA A 196 -6.39 -5.52 -14.95
N SER A 197 -7.43 -6.26 -15.33
CA SER A 197 -8.24 -5.92 -16.51
C SER A 197 -8.97 -4.58 -16.34
N PRO A 198 -9.31 -3.84 -17.43
CA PRO A 198 -10.03 -2.58 -17.34
C PRO A 198 -11.35 -2.67 -16.57
N ARG A 199 -12.05 -3.82 -16.64
CA ARG A 199 -13.26 -4.07 -15.86
C ARG A 199 -12.98 -4.10 -14.36
N VAL A 200 -11.94 -4.83 -13.94
CA VAL A 200 -11.51 -4.92 -12.53
C VAL A 200 -11.09 -3.55 -12.01
N LEU A 201 -10.27 -2.82 -12.79
CA LEU A 201 -9.85 -1.46 -12.44
C LEU A 201 -11.05 -0.51 -12.34
N GLY A 202 -12.04 -0.65 -13.23
CA GLY A 202 -13.30 0.10 -13.18
C GLY A 202 -14.11 -0.21 -11.92
N SER A 203 -14.23 -1.47 -11.51
CA SER A 203 -14.90 -1.86 -10.26
C SER A 203 -14.21 -1.25 -9.03
N PHE A 204 -12.87 -1.22 -9.01
CA PHE A 204 -12.12 -0.56 -7.94
C PHE A 204 -12.29 0.96 -7.94
N ALA A 205 -12.35 1.60 -9.10
CA ALA A 205 -12.68 3.02 -9.21
C ALA A 205 -14.05 3.33 -8.60
N LEU A 206 -15.08 2.51 -8.91
CA LEU A 206 -16.42 2.66 -8.33
C LEU A 206 -16.40 2.50 -6.80
N LEU A 207 -15.74 1.46 -6.27
CA LEU A 207 -15.59 1.27 -4.82
C LEU A 207 -14.88 2.45 -4.15
N GLY A 208 -13.85 3.00 -4.80
CA GLY A 208 -13.20 4.22 -4.34
C GLY A 208 -14.17 5.40 -4.27
N LEU A 209 -14.99 5.62 -5.30
CA LEU A 209 -16.00 6.69 -5.30
C LEU A 209 -16.98 6.53 -4.14
N PHE A 210 -17.41 5.30 -3.82
CA PHE A 210 -18.23 5.04 -2.63
C PHE A 210 -17.53 5.49 -1.33
N ALA A 211 -16.22 5.29 -1.20
CA ALA A 211 -15.46 5.73 -0.03
C ALA A 211 -15.41 7.27 0.13
N LEU A 212 -15.70 8.04 -0.93
CA LEU A 212 -15.79 9.50 -0.88
C LEU A 212 -17.20 10.03 -0.59
N ILE A 213 -18.25 9.19 -0.58
CA ILE A 213 -19.62 9.66 -0.28
C ILE A 213 -19.69 10.47 1.03
N PRO A 214 -19.09 10.02 2.16
CA PRO A 214 -19.12 10.81 3.40
C PRO A 214 -18.42 12.16 3.27
N VAL A 215 -17.41 12.26 2.38
CA VAL A 215 -16.66 13.48 2.06
C VAL A 215 -17.55 14.51 1.38
N PHE A 216 -18.23 14.10 0.30
CA PHE A 216 -19.12 14.98 -0.47
C PHE A 216 -20.37 15.38 0.32
N TYR A 217 -20.98 14.44 1.05
CA TYR A 217 -22.16 14.72 1.88
C TYR A 217 -21.88 15.83 2.91
N GLY A 218 -20.74 15.76 3.59
CA GLY A 218 -20.39 16.80 4.56
C GLY A 218 -19.96 18.13 3.93
N LYS A 219 -19.41 18.15 2.70
CA LYS A 219 -19.16 19.41 1.97
C LYS A 219 -20.47 20.11 1.55
N LEU A 220 -21.48 19.34 1.13
CA LEU A 220 -22.80 19.86 0.78
C LEU A 220 -23.54 20.42 2.00
N LYS A 221 -23.50 19.71 3.14
CA LYS A 221 -24.15 20.16 4.39
C LYS A 221 -23.54 21.46 4.95
N SER A 222 -22.21 21.65 4.83
CA SER A 222 -21.55 22.91 5.25
C SER A 222 -21.82 24.09 4.31
N ARG A 223 -22.26 23.87 3.07
CA ARG A 223 -22.67 24.93 2.13
C ARG A 223 -24.14 25.34 2.25
N GLY A 224 -24.98 24.50 2.85
CA GLY A 224 -26.42 24.74 3.02
C GLY A 224 -26.84 25.33 4.38
N GLY A 225 -25.90 25.61 5.29
CA GLY A 225 -26.18 26.14 6.63
C GLY A 225 -25.76 27.60 6.80
N ASN A 226 -26.76 28.49 6.80
CA ASN A 226 -26.81 29.93 7.10
C ASN A 226 -26.23 30.96 6.09
N PRO A 227 -27.07 31.87 5.54
CA PRO A 227 -26.61 33.21 5.19
C PRO A 227 -26.33 34.03 6.46
N PRO A 228 -25.40 35.01 6.43
CA PRO A 228 -25.20 35.91 7.54
C PRO A 228 -26.46 36.77 7.72
N GLY A 229 -27.19 36.56 8.82
CA GLY A 229 -28.19 37.50 9.28
C GLY A 229 -27.50 38.79 9.71
N SER A 230 -27.52 39.77 8.81
CA SER A 230 -27.32 41.18 9.12
C SER A 230 -28.46 41.68 10.00
N HIS A 231 -28.15 42.26 11.17
CA HIS A 231 -28.79 43.45 11.77
C HIS A 231 -27.83 43.88 12.90
N SER A 232 -26.99 44.91 12.76
CA SER A 232 -27.25 46.36 12.75
C SER A 232 -28.07 46.86 13.95
N HIS A 233 -27.36 47.57 14.83
CA HIS A 233 -27.76 48.46 15.93
C HIS A 233 -27.71 47.88 17.35
#